data_AF-A0A7S3KRU1-F1
#
_entry.id   AF-A0A7S3KRU1-F1
#
_cell.length_a   1.000
_cell.length_b   1.000
_cell.length_c   1.000
_cell.angle_alpha   90.00
_cell.angle_beta   90.00
_cell.angle_gamma   90.00
#
_symmetry.space_group_name_H-M   'P 1'
#
loop_
_entity.id
_entity.type
_entity.pdbx_description
1 polymer ?
#
loop_
_entity_poly.entity_id
_entity_poly.type
_entity_poly.pdbx_seq_one_letter_code
_entity_poly.pdbx_strand_id
1 'polypeptide(L)'
;QYLRGVRKIQKLNLIRTPRYNYYNHIIAFFLVWYGTSYVKHNFMQSEYEVRKQPNILIPKFVYKVRREHYIYWEISRLARGFPKTFTYSNWDDQAKMMYHVDMDGNMAFEKLNFKEERIDLLDNPLLGPYIRRKDKFVFKNKPDAKNKEVKYSEKMLEEASRIAIYYLNVHKRYDLDNYLHYKPITMMDWVRAAYYGFMTKTHLADRYRNQQFLPKHDFFYNYERRTINLNLQGPDTLKHFQNMISWALFDMKFLLKKLESYEETQRLKEEAEAMSS
;
A
#
# COMPACT_ATOMS: atom_id res chain seq x y z
N GLN A 1 -67.96 2.50 -34.97
CA GLN A 1 -66.72 3.22 -35.36
C GLN A 1 -65.61 3.21 -34.28
N TYR A 2 -65.90 2.87 -33.02
CA TYR A 2 -64.92 2.86 -31.92
C TYR A 2 -63.82 1.76 -32.03
N LEU A 3 -64.15 0.59 -32.59
CA LEU A 3 -63.22 -0.56 -32.69
C LEU A 3 -62.10 -0.40 -33.74
N ARG A 4 -62.18 0.59 -34.65
CA ARG A 4 -61.09 0.89 -35.61
C ARG A 4 -59.97 1.72 -34.97
N GLY A 5 -60.26 2.47 -33.89
CA GLY A 5 -59.26 3.24 -33.15
C GLY A 5 -58.30 2.36 -32.35
N VAL A 6 -58.82 1.33 -31.67
CA VAL A 6 -58.03 0.46 -30.78
C VAL A 6 -57.01 -0.39 -31.55
N ARG A 7 -57.36 -0.89 -32.76
CA ARG A 7 -56.40 -1.62 -33.62
C ARG A 7 -55.28 -0.72 -34.16
N LYS A 8 -55.52 0.59 -34.32
CA LYS A 8 -54.49 1.54 -34.76
C LYS A 8 -53.48 1.84 -33.65
N ILE A 9 -53.93 1.88 -32.39
CA ILE A 9 -53.06 2.07 -31.22
C ILE A 9 -52.20 0.83 -30.94
N GLN A 10 -52.75 -0.39 -31.09
CA GLN A 10 -51.94 -1.62 -30.96
C GLN A 10 -50.91 -1.75 -32.09
N LYS A 11 -51.22 -1.38 -33.34
CA LYS A 11 -50.24 -1.35 -34.42
C LYS A 11 -49.16 -0.28 -34.23
N LEU A 12 -49.47 0.85 -33.58
CA LEU A 12 -48.47 1.89 -33.27
C LEU A 12 -47.48 1.44 -32.17
N ASN A 13 -47.91 0.63 -31.21
CA ASN A 13 -47.02 0.06 -30.19
C ASN A 13 -46.16 -1.10 -30.70
N LEU A 14 -46.61 -1.86 -31.71
CA LEU A 14 -45.80 -2.89 -32.37
C LEU A 14 -44.73 -2.32 -33.33
N ILE A 15 -44.84 -1.05 -33.73
CA ILE A 15 -43.87 -0.35 -34.60
C ILE A 15 -42.89 0.51 -33.79
N ARG A 16 -42.97 0.50 -32.45
CA ARG A 16 -41.77 0.76 -31.66
C ARG A 16 -40.91 -0.50 -31.71
N THR A 17 -40.16 -0.63 -32.81
CA THR A 17 -38.97 -1.49 -32.83
C THR A 17 -38.24 -1.24 -31.51
N PRO A 18 -37.87 -2.28 -30.74
CA PRO A 18 -37.10 -2.07 -29.53
C PRO A 18 -35.86 -1.32 -29.99
N ARG A 19 -35.76 -0.03 -29.66
CA ARG A 19 -34.56 0.74 -29.97
C ARG A 19 -33.44 -0.08 -29.39
N TYR A 20 -32.60 -0.62 -30.28
CA TYR A 20 -31.53 -1.54 -29.93
C TYR A 20 -30.81 -0.91 -28.75
N ASN A 21 -30.94 -1.52 -27.57
CA ASN A 21 -30.57 -0.85 -26.33
C ASN A 21 -29.05 -0.99 -26.19
N TYR A 22 -28.32 -0.26 -27.02
CA TYR A 22 -26.87 -0.25 -27.13
C TYR A 22 -26.22 -0.04 -25.76
N TYR A 23 -26.88 0.73 -24.90
CA TYR A 23 -26.52 0.91 -23.50
C TYR A 23 -26.47 -0.40 -22.70
N ASN A 24 -27.45 -1.30 -22.87
CA ASN A 24 -27.44 -2.61 -22.21
C ASN A 24 -26.27 -3.49 -22.66
N HIS A 25 -25.91 -3.44 -23.95
CA HIS A 25 -24.75 -4.18 -24.46
C HIS A 25 -23.43 -3.62 -23.94
N ILE A 26 -23.31 -2.29 -23.86
CA ILE A 26 -22.14 -1.63 -23.25
C ILE A 26 -22.02 -2.04 -21.77
N ILE A 27 -23.12 -1.94 -21.00
CA ILE A 27 -23.12 -2.34 -19.59
C ILE A 27 -22.76 -3.83 -19.46
N ALA A 28 -23.37 -4.70 -20.25
CA ALA A 28 -23.08 -6.13 -20.21
C ALA A 28 -21.61 -6.42 -20.53
N PHE A 29 -21.04 -5.75 -21.53
CA PHE A 29 -19.62 -5.84 -21.84
C PHE A 29 -18.75 -5.40 -20.65
N PHE A 30 -19.05 -4.26 -20.03
CA PHE A 30 -18.30 -3.79 -18.86
C PHE A 30 -18.45 -4.72 -17.66
N LEU A 31 -19.63 -5.30 -17.43
CA LEU A 31 -19.84 -6.28 -16.35
C LEU A 31 -19.07 -7.57 -16.60
N VAL A 32 -19.06 -8.09 -17.83
CA VAL A 32 -18.30 -9.29 -18.19
C VAL A 32 -16.80 -9.01 -18.10
N TRP A 33 -16.33 -7.88 -18.64
CA TRP A 33 -14.94 -7.47 -18.56
C TRP A 33 -14.49 -7.25 -17.11
N TYR A 34 -15.31 -6.59 -16.29
CA TYR A 34 -15.03 -6.39 -14.88
C TYR A 34 -15.04 -7.71 -14.11
N GLY A 35 -16.05 -8.56 -14.32
CA GLY A 35 -16.16 -9.87 -13.66
C GLY A 35 -14.99 -10.80 -13.99
N THR A 36 -14.62 -10.91 -15.27
CA THR A 36 -13.46 -11.72 -15.69
C THR A 36 -12.15 -11.16 -15.13
N SER A 37 -11.98 -9.83 -15.14
CA SER A 37 -10.81 -9.16 -14.55
C SER A 37 -10.75 -9.38 -13.03
N TYR A 38 -11.89 -9.28 -12.33
CA TYR A 38 -12.01 -9.52 -10.89
C TYR A 38 -11.69 -10.97 -10.53
N VAL A 39 -12.21 -11.96 -11.29
CA VAL A 39 -11.94 -13.38 -11.05
C VAL A 39 -10.46 -13.68 -11.27
N LYS A 40 -9.88 -13.21 -12.38
CA LYS A 40 -8.45 -13.36 -12.66
C LYS A 40 -7.59 -12.73 -11.57
N HIS A 41 -7.98 -11.56 -11.09
CA HIS A 41 -7.24 -10.83 -10.06
C HIS A 41 -7.28 -11.53 -8.70
N ASN A 42 -8.45 -11.96 -8.23
CA ASN A 42 -8.59 -12.51 -6.87
C ASN A 42 -8.29 -14.00 -6.77
N PHE A 43 -8.52 -14.79 -7.82
CA PHE A 43 -8.40 -16.25 -7.76
C PHE A 43 -7.20 -16.82 -8.53
N MET A 44 -6.68 -16.12 -9.55
CA MET A 44 -5.56 -16.63 -10.34
C MET A 44 -4.20 -16.02 -9.98
N GLN A 45 -4.19 -14.85 -9.34
CA GLN A 45 -2.94 -14.23 -8.90
C GLN A 45 -2.51 -14.77 -7.54
N SER A 46 -1.19 -14.86 -7.33
CA SER A 46 -0.65 -15.16 -6.01
C SER A 46 -0.94 -14.02 -5.02
N GLU A 47 -1.02 -14.32 -3.71
CA GLU A 47 -1.22 -13.29 -2.67
C GLU A 47 -0.21 -12.13 -2.81
N TYR A 48 1.05 -12.46 -3.14
CA TYR A 48 2.12 -11.50 -3.41
C TYR A 48 1.78 -10.53 -4.57
N GLU A 49 1.17 -11.02 -5.64
CA GLU A 49 0.74 -10.19 -6.78
C GLU A 49 -0.49 -9.35 -6.44
N VAL A 50 -1.47 -9.92 -5.74
CA VAL A 50 -2.68 -9.22 -5.28
C VAL A 50 -2.31 -8.05 -4.38
N ARG A 51 -1.30 -8.19 -3.52
CA ARG A 51 -0.82 -7.11 -2.63
C ARG A 51 -0.29 -5.89 -3.35
N LYS A 52 0.28 -6.05 -4.54
CA LYS A 52 0.77 -4.90 -5.35
C LYS A 52 -0.37 -4.05 -5.89
N GLN A 53 -1.55 -4.63 -6.04
CA GLN A 53 -2.75 -3.93 -6.50
C GLN A 53 -4.00 -4.57 -5.89
N PRO A 54 -4.33 -4.31 -4.61
CA PRO A 54 -5.45 -4.96 -3.92
C PRO A 54 -6.79 -4.80 -4.64
N ASN A 55 -7.01 -3.67 -5.31
CA ASN A 55 -8.20 -3.39 -6.10
C ASN A 55 -7.85 -3.09 -7.56
N ILE A 56 -8.40 -3.87 -8.47
CA ILE A 56 -8.17 -3.75 -9.92
C ILE A 56 -8.67 -2.41 -10.50
N LEU A 57 -9.70 -1.80 -9.88
CA LEU A 57 -10.24 -0.51 -10.30
C LEU A 57 -9.29 0.65 -10.02
N ILE A 58 -8.32 0.44 -9.12
CA ILE A 58 -7.40 1.47 -8.68
C ILE A 58 -6.09 1.29 -9.45
N PRO A 59 -5.65 2.29 -10.23
CA PRO A 59 -4.44 2.18 -11.02
C PRO A 59 -3.19 1.89 -10.17
N LYS A 60 -2.28 1.06 -10.69
CA LYS A 60 -1.02 0.70 -10.03
C LYS A 60 -0.19 1.91 -9.59
N PHE A 61 -0.23 3.01 -10.35
CA PHE A 61 0.51 4.22 -9.98
C PHE A 61 0.01 4.85 -8.68
N VAL A 62 -1.30 4.76 -8.38
CA VAL A 62 -1.87 5.28 -7.13
C VAL A 62 -1.31 4.50 -5.94
N TYR A 63 -1.25 3.16 -6.05
CA TYR A 63 -0.63 2.31 -5.03
C TYR A 63 0.86 2.58 -4.86
N LYS A 64 1.58 2.76 -5.98
CA LYS A 64 3.01 3.09 -5.95
C LYS A 64 3.25 4.42 -5.22
N VAL A 65 2.57 5.49 -5.63
CA VAL A 65 2.72 6.81 -5.00
C VAL A 65 2.31 6.76 -3.53
N ARG A 66 1.22 6.08 -3.21
CA ARG A 66 0.81 5.87 -1.82
C ARG A 66 1.95 5.26 -1.01
N ARG A 67 2.52 4.14 -1.45
CA ARG A 67 3.62 3.47 -0.76
C ARG A 67 4.83 4.40 -0.59
N GLU A 68 5.22 5.11 -1.64
CA GLU A 68 6.34 6.06 -1.60
C GLU A 68 6.08 7.21 -0.59
N HIS A 69 4.85 7.73 -0.53
CA HIS A 69 4.45 8.72 0.48
C HIS A 69 4.64 8.20 1.91
N TYR A 70 4.28 6.95 2.20
CA TYR A 70 4.50 6.38 3.54
C TYR A 70 5.98 6.21 3.85
N ILE A 71 6.78 5.73 2.90
CA ILE A 71 8.23 5.61 3.09
C ILE A 71 8.84 6.98 3.38
N TYR A 72 8.45 8.00 2.61
CA TYR A 72 8.88 9.39 2.86
C TYR A 72 8.49 9.87 4.26
N TRP A 73 7.26 9.60 4.69
CA TRP A 73 6.80 9.93 6.03
C TRP A 73 7.65 9.27 7.12
N GLU A 74 7.99 7.99 6.99
CA GLU A 74 8.87 7.30 7.93
C GLU A 74 10.28 7.88 7.95
N ILE A 75 10.82 8.28 6.80
CA ILE A 75 12.14 8.95 6.70
C ILE A 75 12.08 10.34 7.37
N SER A 76 11.06 11.13 7.06
CA SER A 76 10.84 12.47 7.64
C SER A 76 10.65 12.40 9.16
N ARG A 77 10.04 11.35 9.67
CA ARG A 77 9.87 11.10 11.10
C ARG A 77 11.20 10.77 11.78
N LEU A 78 11.98 9.87 11.19
CA LEU A 78 13.30 9.52 11.69
C LEU A 78 14.26 10.74 11.71
N ALA A 79 14.22 11.56 10.66
CA ALA A 79 15.03 12.78 10.58
C ALA A 79 14.69 13.82 11.67
N ARG A 80 13.49 13.75 12.25
CA ARG A 80 13.05 14.58 13.38
C ARG A 80 13.34 13.95 14.75
N GLY A 81 14.05 12.82 14.80
CA GLY A 81 14.38 12.10 16.03
C GLY A 81 13.21 11.28 16.61
N PHE A 82 12.14 11.06 15.84
CA PHE A 82 11.00 10.25 16.28
C PHE A 82 11.12 8.81 15.77
N PRO A 83 10.66 7.82 16.57
CA PRO A 83 10.67 6.42 16.15
C PRO A 83 9.72 6.18 14.98
N LYS A 84 10.03 5.17 14.15
CA LYS A 84 9.20 4.79 13.02
C LYS A 84 7.88 4.13 13.46
N THR A 85 6.94 4.15 12.53
CA THR A 85 5.64 3.49 12.64
C THR A 85 5.67 2.15 11.91
N PHE A 86 6.41 2.07 10.81
CA PHE A 86 6.47 0.89 9.96
C PHE A 86 7.91 0.48 9.66
N THR A 87 8.12 -0.83 9.66
CA THR A 87 9.23 -1.43 8.91
C THR A 87 8.88 -1.44 7.44
N TYR A 88 9.88 -1.27 6.57
CA TYR A 88 9.68 -1.36 5.13
C TYR A 88 10.94 -1.90 4.48
N SER A 89 10.77 -2.48 3.30
CA SER A 89 11.87 -2.97 2.49
C SER A 89 11.80 -2.37 1.11
N ASN A 90 12.93 -2.06 0.51
CA ASN A 90 12.94 -1.50 -0.85
C ASN A 90 14.11 -2.05 -1.64
N TRP A 91 13.96 -2.03 -2.95
CA TRP A 91 15.02 -2.43 -3.86
C TRP A 91 15.88 -1.21 -4.19
N ASP A 92 17.18 -1.37 -4.05
CA ASP A 92 18.16 -0.38 -4.51
C ASP A 92 18.61 -0.75 -5.93
N ASP A 93 18.24 0.07 -6.90
CA ASP A 93 18.57 -0.13 -8.32
C ASP A 93 20.06 0.01 -8.63
N GLN A 94 20.82 0.78 -7.82
CA GLN A 94 22.25 0.98 -8.00
C GLN A 94 23.03 -0.19 -7.40
N ALA A 95 22.70 -0.54 -6.16
CA ALA A 95 23.38 -1.58 -5.41
C ALA A 95 22.90 -3.01 -5.77
N LYS A 96 21.78 -3.12 -6.49
CA LYS A 96 21.13 -4.38 -6.88
C LYS A 96 20.90 -5.31 -5.67
N MET A 97 20.40 -4.73 -4.59
CA MET A 97 20.12 -5.42 -3.33
C MET A 97 18.84 -4.89 -2.71
N MET A 98 18.23 -5.69 -1.86
CA MET A 98 17.15 -5.21 -1.02
C MET A 98 17.75 -4.61 0.24
N TYR A 99 17.20 -3.49 0.69
CA TYR A 99 17.44 -3.01 2.04
C TYR A 99 16.13 -3.07 2.83
N HIS A 100 16.24 -3.49 4.08
CA HIS A 100 15.17 -3.49 5.06
C HIS A 100 15.47 -2.43 6.10
N VAL A 101 14.45 -1.67 6.49
CA VAL A 101 14.57 -0.71 7.57
C VAL A 101 13.66 -1.10 8.70
N ASP A 102 14.25 -1.27 9.89
CA ASP A 102 13.54 -1.67 11.09
C ASP A 102 12.81 -0.49 11.77
N MET A 103 12.21 -0.76 12.93
CA MET A 103 11.45 0.23 13.71
C MET A 103 12.34 1.31 14.35
N ASP A 104 13.61 0.97 14.60
CA ASP A 104 14.60 1.86 15.21
C ASP A 104 15.32 2.71 14.15
N GLY A 105 15.12 2.39 12.87
CA GLY A 105 15.73 3.07 11.75
C GLY A 105 17.03 2.43 11.25
N ASN A 106 17.45 1.30 11.82
CA ASN A 106 18.61 0.57 11.33
C ASN A 106 18.30 -0.04 9.96
N MET A 107 19.29 0.04 9.07
CA MET A 107 19.21 -0.52 7.73
C MET A 107 19.97 -1.84 7.68
N ALA A 108 19.27 -2.91 7.34
CA ALA A 108 19.87 -4.20 7.03
C ALA A 108 19.85 -4.40 5.50
N PHE A 109 20.97 -4.79 4.92
CA PHE A 109 21.07 -5.09 3.49
C PHE A 109 21.00 -6.59 3.28
N GLU A 110 20.11 -7.03 2.40
CA GLU A 110 19.98 -8.43 2.04
C GLU A 110 20.21 -8.58 0.53
N LYS A 111 21.27 -9.32 0.20
CA LYS A 111 21.59 -9.70 -1.17
C LYS A 111 21.39 -11.20 -1.33
N LEU A 112 20.42 -11.58 -2.14
CA LEU A 112 20.20 -12.98 -2.47
C LEU A 112 21.27 -13.47 -3.43
N ASN A 113 22.07 -14.42 -2.95
CA ASN A 113 23.07 -15.09 -3.76
C ASN A 113 22.48 -16.40 -4.32
N PHE A 114 22.01 -16.40 -5.58
CA PHE A 114 21.49 -17.61 -6.24
C PHE A 114 22.56 -18.67 -6.55
N LYS A 115 23.85 -18.37 -6.30
CA LYS A 115 24.93 -19.36 -6.45
C LYS A 115 24.89 -20.39 -5.31
N GLU A 116 24.38 -20.01 -4.15
CA GLU A 116 24.30 -20.89 -2.97
C GLU A 116 22.86 -21.37 -2.79
N GLU A 117 22.67 -22.68 -2.65
CA GLU A 117 21.37 -23.26 -2.33
C GLU A 117 21.04 -23.02 -0.86
N ARG A 118 20.29 -21.96 -0.61
CA ARG A 118 19.67 -21.70 0.69
C ARG A 118 18.43 -22.58 0.84
N ILE A 119 18.52 -23.61 1.69
CA ILE A 119 17.46 -24.59 1.95
C ILE A 119 16.15 -23.89 2.36
N ASP A 120 16.26 -22.86 3.19
CA ASP A 120 15.14 -22.04 3.67
C ASP A 120 14.39 -21.28 2.55
N LEU A 121 15.06 -21.01 1.43
CA LEU A 121 14.45 -20.38 0.25
C LEU A 121 13.85 -21.40 -0.72
N LEU A 122 14.34 -22.64 -0.71
CA LEU A 122 13.84 -23.73 -1.56
C LEU A 122 12.51 -24.29 -1.06
N ASP A 123 12.33 -24.35 0.26
CA ASP A 123 11.10 -24.80 0.91
C ASP A 123 9.94 -23.81 0.74
N ASN A 124 10.24 -22.59 0.29
CA ASN A 124 9.26 -21.55 0.07
C ASN A 124 8.37 -21.87 -1.17
N PRO A 125 7.04 -21.90 -1.04
CA PRO A 125 6.15 -22.37 -2.10
C PRO A 125 6.08 -21.43 -3.31
N LEU A 126 6.33 -20.12 -3.15
CA LEU A 126 6.41 -19.20 -4.29
C LEU A 126 7.85 -19.06 -4.82
N LEU A 127 8.86 -19.06 -3.95
CA LEU A 127 10.26 -18.84 -4.37
C LEU A 127 10.91 -20.11 -4.92
N GLY A 128 10.60 -21.28 -4.36
CA GLY A 128 11.13 -22.57 -4.78
C GLY A 128 10.89 -22.87 -6.27
N PRO A 129 9.69 -22.63 -6.83
CA PRO A 129 9.46 -22.73 -8.28
C PRO A 129 10.23 -21.71 -9.12
N TYR A 130 10.59 -20.54 -8.60
CA TYR A 130 11.44 -19.56 -9.30
C TYR A 130 12.90 -20.00 -9.28
N ILE A 131 13.41 -20.47 -8.14
CA ILE A 131 14.79 -20.98 -7.98
C ILE A 131 14.98 -22.25 -8.81
N ARG A 132 14.04 -23.21 -8.78
CA ARG A 132 14.10 -24.44 -9.60
C ARG A 132 14.02 -24.18 -11.11
N ARG A 133 13.47 -23.04 -11.53
CA ARG A 133 13.41 -22.63 -12.94
C ARG A 133 14.54 -21.67 -13.33
N LYS A 134 15.51 -21.40 -12.44
CA LYS A 134 16.60 -20.43 -12.68
C LYS A 134 17.31 -20.68 -14.00
N ASP A 135 17.58 -21.93 -14.34
CA ASP A 135 18.27 -22.31 -15.58
C ASP A 135 17.51 -21.86 -16.83
N LYS A 136 16.17 -21.87 -16.81
CA LYS A 136 15.35 -21.40 -17.95
C LYS A 136 15.45 -19.88 -18.19
N PHE A 137 15.81 -19.12 -17.16
CA PHE A 137 15.95 -17.66 -17.23
C PHE A 137 17.38 -17.21 -17.58
N VAL A 138 18.36 -18.12 -17.41
CA VAL A 138 19.76 -17.90 -17.81
C VAL A 138 19.90 -17.76 -19.34
N PHE A 139 19.08 -18.48 -20.12
CA PHE A 139 19.27 -18.59 -21.58
C PHE A 139 18.78 -17.40 -22.43
N LYS A 140 18.15 -16.37 -21.86
CA LYS A 140 17.71 -15.19 -22.66
C LYS A 140 18.79 -14.14 -22.89
N ASN A 141 19.86 -14.16 -22.10
CA ASN A 141 21.06 -13.39 -22.39
C ASN A 141 22.02 -14.36 -23.10
N LYS A 142 22.23 -14.18 -24.42
CA LYS A 142 23.28 -14.96 -25.12
C LYS A 142 24.56 -14.85 -24.29
N PRO A 143 25.19 -15.96 -23.89
CA PRO A 143 26.46 -15.89 -23.18
C PRO A 143 27.43 -15.15 -24.09
N ASP A 144 27.94 -14.01 -23.64
CA ASP A 144 29.09 -13.37 -24.28
C ASP A 144 30.20 -14.42 -24.28
N ALA A 145 30.63 -14.85 -25.47
CA ALA A 145 31.55 -15.97 -25.66
C ALA A 145 32.91 -15.80 -24.94
N LYS A 146 33.16 -14.64 -24.32
CA LYS A 146 34.38 -14.30 -23.58
C LYS A 146 34.21 -14.25 -22.06
N ASN A 147 32.99 -14.16 -21.52
CA ASN A 147 32.75 -14.11 -20.07
C ASN A 147 31.78 -15.22 -19.66
N LYS A 148 32.34 -16.27 -19.05
CA LYS A 148 31.65 -17.46 -18.55
C LYS A 148 30.86 -17.18 -17.25
N GLU A 149 30.34 -15.96 -17.08
CA GLU A 149 29.47 -15.61 -15.94
C GLU A 149 28.01 -15.74 -16.35
N VAL A 150 27.30 -16.61 -15.64
CA VAL A 150 25.84 -16.72 -15.72
C VAL A 150 25.23 -15.43 -15.16
N LYS A 151 24.87 -14.49 -16.04
CA LYS A 151 24.14 -13.27 -15.67
C LYS A 151 22.64 -13.59 -15.61
N TYR A 152 22.15 -13.80 -14.39
CA TYR A 152 20.72 -13.77 -14.13
C TYR A 152 20.13 -12.43 -14.59
N SER A 153 18.91 -12.46 -15.16
CA SER A 153 18.20 -11.22 -15.47
C SER A 153 18.02 -10.41 -14.18
N GLU A 154 18.46 -9.15 -14.17
CA GLU A 154 18.35 -8.28 -12.99
C GLU A 154 16.92 -8.23 -12.44
N LYS A 155 15.94 -8.25 -13.34
CA LYS A 155 14.52 -8.28 -13.00
C LYS A 155 14.12 -9.56 -12.24
N MET A 156 14.70 -10.70 -12.58
CA MET A 156 14.47 -11.95 -11.86
C MET A 156 15.04 -11.88 -10.45
N LEU A 157 16.25 -11.32 -10.30
CA LEU A 157 16.90 -11.12 -9.00
C LEU A 157 16.06 -10.20 -8.10
N GLU A 158 15.60 -9.09 -8.66
CA GLU A 158 14.71 -8.14 -7.98
C GLU A 158 13.39 -8.81 -7.54
N GLU A 159 12.72 -9.53 -8.45
CA GLU A 159 11.45 -10.21 -8.16
C GLU A 159 11.60 -11.27 -7.07
N ALA A 160 12.61 -12.14 -7.22
CA ALA A 160 12.88 -13.18 -6.24
C ALA A 160 13.28 -12.59 -4.88
N SER A 161 14.02 -11.49 -4.85
CA SER A 161 14.35 -10.79 -3.60
C SER A 161 13.15 -10.19 -2.91
N ARG A 162 12.25 -9.59 -3.68
CA ARG A 162 10.99 -9.09 -3.12
C ARG A 162 10.09 -10.21 -2.62
N ILE A 163 10.07 -11.37 -3.28
CA ILE A 163 9.31 -12.54 -2.82
C ILE A 163 9.90 -13.06 -1.50
N ALA A 164 11.21 -13.23 -1.41
CA ALA A 164 11.86 -13.71 -0.18
C ALA A 164 11.52 -12.82 1.03
N ILE A 165 11.69 -11.50 0.88
CA ILE A 165 11.38 -10.53 1.93
C ILE A 165 9.89 -10.50 2.26
N TYR A 166 9.04 -10.63 1.25
CA TYR A 166 7.60 -10.73 1.46
C TYR A 166 7.27 -11.88 2.42
N TYR A 167 7.85 -13.06 2.25
CA TYR A 167 7.62 -14.18 3.16
C TYR A 167 8.11 -13.94 4.58
N LEU A 168 9.28 -13.32 4.72
CA LEU A 168 9.81 -12.95 6.04
C LEU A 168 8.91 -11.95 6.76
N ASN A 169 8.15 -11.15 6.00
CA ASN A 169 7.34 -10.06 6.53
C ASN A 169 5.83 -10.32 6.49
N VAL A 170 5.32 -11.37 5.85
CA VAL A 170 3.88 -11.59 5.61
C VAL A 170 3.05 -11.58 6.90
N HIS A 171 3.64 -12.02 8.02
CA HIS A 171 3.00 -12.03 9.34
C HIS A 171 3.43 -10.87 10.25
N LYS A 172 4.33 -9.99 9.80
CA LYS A 172 4.81 -8.85 10.59
C LYS A 172 3.78 -7.73 10.59
N ARG A 173 3.24 -7.47 11.78
CA ARG A 173 2.22 -6.43 12.02
C ARG A 173 2.62 -5.02 11.58
N TYR A 174 3.88 -4.66 11.76
CA TYR A 174 4.41 -3.32 11.44
C TYR A 174 5.04 -3.26 10.04
N ASP A 175 4.86 -4.28 9.20
CA ASP A 175 5.29 -4.20 7.81
C ASP A 175 4.38 -3.25 7.03
N LEU A 176 4.99 -2.29 6.33
CA LEU A 176 4.27 -1.28 5.57
C LEU A 176 3.41 -1.90 4.46
N ASP A 177 3.91 -2.93 3.77
CA ASP A 177 3.20 -3.53 2.65
C ASP A 177 1.99 -4.34 3.15
N ASN A 178 2.11 -5.04 4.29
CA ASN A 178 0.97 -5.61 5.01
C ASN A 178 -0.08 -4.54 5.35
N TYR A 179 0.36 -3.44 5.96
CA TYR A 179 -0.54 -2.37 6.38
C TYR A 179 -1.30 -1.75 5.19
N LEU A 180 -0.59 -1.46 4.10
CA LEU A 180 -1.18 -0.86 2.91
C LEU A 180 -2.11 -1.80 2.15
N HIS A 181 -1.87 -3.12 2.24
CA HIS A 181 -2.74 -4.12 1.63
C HIS A 181 -4.16 -4.06 2.19
N TYR A 182 -4.29 -3.95 3.52
CA TYR A 182 -5.60 -3.91 4.19
C TYR A 182 -6.17 -2.49 4.35
N LYS A 183 -5.35 -1.44 4.16
CA LYS A 183 -5.82 -0.07 4.28
C LYS A 183 -6.64 0.34 3.06
N PRO A 184 -7.92 0.73 3.21
CA PRO A 184 -8.74 1.16 2.07
C PRO A 184 -8.12 2.39 1.40
N ILE A 185 -8.23 2.48 0.08
CA ILE A 185 -7.80 3.65 -0.67
C ILE A 185 -8.82 4.76 -0.48
N THR A 186 -8.32 5.94 -0.14
CA THR A 186 -9.12 7.15 0.10
C THR A 186 -9.06 8.08 -1.10
N MET A 187 -10.03 9.00 -1.24
CA MET A 187 -9.95 10.05 -2.26
C MET A 187 -8.66 10.89 -2.15
N MET A 188 -8.15 11.09 -0.93
CA MET A 188 -6.91 11.81 -0.71
C MET A 188 -5.69 11.10 -1.33
N ASP A 189 -5.70 9.77 -1.44
CA ASP A 189 -4.62 9.03 -2.10
C ASP A 189 -4.57 9.33 -3.61
N TRP A 190 -5.72 9.57 -4.24
CA TRP A 190 -5.81 10.02 -5.63
C TRP A 190 -5.27 11.44 -5.82
N VAL A 191 -5.66 12.35 -4.92
CA VAL A 191 -5.15 13.74 -4.93
C VAL A 191 -3.63 13.76 -4.77
N ARG A 192 -3.09 12.95 -3.84
CA ARG A 192 -1.64 12.80 -3.67
C ARG A 192 -0.96 12.24 -4.92
N ALA A 193 -1.56 11.24 -5.56
CA ALA A 193 -1.01 10.64 -6.78
C ALA A 193 -1.02 11.63 -7.95
N ALA A 194 -2.07 12.42 -8.09
CA ALA A 194 -2.16 13.49 -9.08
C ALA A 194 -1.12 14.60 -8.81
N TYR A 195 -1.01 15.05 -7.56
CA TYR A 195 -0.03 16.05 -7.14
C TYR A 195 1.41 15.58 -7.39
N TYR A 196 1.75 14.36 -6.97
CA TYR A 196 3.05 13.75 -7.23
C TYR A 196 3.33 13.67 -8.74
N GLY A 197 2.36 13.19 -9.52
CA GLY A 197 2.48 13.10 -10.97
C GLY A 197 2.68 14.46 -11.65
N PHE A 198 2.00 15.50 -11.16
CA PHE A 198 2.20 16.87 -11.62
C PHE A 198 3.60 17.37 -11.30
N MET A 199 4.00 17.36 -10.02
CA MET A 199 5.31 17.86 -9.57
C MET A 199 6.49 17.14 -10.23
N THR A 200 6.37 15.82 -10.46
CA THR A 200 7.42 15.02 -11.09
C THR A 200 7.53 15.21 -12.59
N LYS A 201 6.42 15.54 -13.29
CA LYS A 201 6.40 15.81 -14.73
C LYS A 201 6.82 17.23 -15.08
N THR A 202 6.46 18.21 -14.25
CA THR A 202 6.83 19.62 -14.46
C THR A 202 8.23 19.94 -13.94
N HIS A 203 8.89 19.00 -13.26
CA HIS A 203 10.19 19.19 -12.62
C HIS A 203 10.20 20.35 -11.60
N LEU A 204 9.04 20.73 -11.06
CA LEU A 204 8.93 21.78 -10.04
C LEU A 204 9.43 21.32 -8.67
N ALA A 205 9.42 20.01 -8.40
CA ALA A 205 9.94 19.44 -7.17
C ALA A 205 11.37 18.93 -7.37
N ASP A 206 12.25 19.29 -6.45
CA ASP A 206 13.52 18.59 -6.27
C ASP A 206 13.27 17.21 -5.63
N ARG A 207 13.52 16.15 -6.41
CA ARG A 207 13.34 14.77 -5.98
C ARG A 207 14.27 14.39 -4.83
N TYR A 208 15.45 15.01 -4.72
CA TYR A 208 16.39 14.75 -3.63
C TYR A 208 15.91 15.34 -2.31
N ARG A 209 15.12 16.42 -2.36
CA ARG A 209 14.52 17.06 -1.19
C ARG A 209 13.13 16.53 -0.87
N ASN A 210 12.62 15.55 -1.62
CA ASN A 210 11.30 14.96 -1.43
C ASN A 210 10.13 15.98 -1.47
N GLN A 211 10.30 17.08 -2.21
CA GLN A 211 9.29 18.15 -2.28
C GLN A 211 7.99 17.73 -2.97
N GLN A 212 8.03 16.63 -3.73
CA GLN A 212 6.87 16.01 -4.36
C GLN A 212 5.91 15.34 -3.35
N PHE A 213 6.31 15.20 -2.09
CA PHE A 213 5.51 14.56 -1.05
C PHE A 213 4.98 15.58 -0.04
N LEU A 214 3.72 15.40 0.35
CA LEU A 214 3.08 16.24 1.36
C LEU A 214 3.51 15.76 2.75
N PRO A 215 3.96 16.65 3.65
CA PRO A 215 4.27 16.26 5.02
C PRO A 215 3.00 15.79 5.74
N LYS A 216 3.19 14.88 6.69
CA LYS A 216 2.12 14.36 7.55
C LYS A 216 2.31 14.90 8.95
N HIS A 217 1.22 15.37 9.56
CA HIS A 217 1.25 15.86 10.94
C HIS A 217 1.43 14.70 11.94
N ASP A 218 2.13 14.93 13.05
CA ASP A 218 2.45 13.89 14.06
C ASP A 218 1.23 13.21 14.66
N PHE A 219 0.11 13.93 14.74
CA PHE A 219 -1.19 13.39 15.11
C PHE A 219 -1.55 12.14 14.29
N PHE A 220 -1.38 12.17 12.97
CA PHE A 220 -1.75 11.05 12.11
C PHE A 220 -0.83 9.84 12.27
N TYR A 221 0.46 10.04 12.57
CA TYR A 221 1.36 8.92 12.86
C TYR A 221 0.96 8.22 14.15
N ASN A 222 0.70 9.01 15.20
CA ASN A 222 0.28 8.48 16.49
C ASN A 222 -1.05 7.74 16.35
N TYR A 223 -2.01 8.30 15.60
CA TYR A 223 -3.26 7.63 15.28
C TYR A 223 -3.02 6.28 14.58
N GLU A 224 -2.21 6.24 13.53
CA GLU A 224 -1.94 4.97 12.82
C GLU A 224 -1.22 3.95 13.69
N ARG A 225 -0.20 4.35 14.45
CA ARG A 225 0.49 3.47 15.40
C ARG A 225 -0.48 2.88 16.40
N ARG A 226 -1.44 3.67 16.89
CA ARG A 226 -2.52 3.20 17.77
C ARG A 226 -3.44 2.22 17.04
N THR A 227 -3.91 2.54 15.84
CA THR A 227 -4.79 1.64 15.06
C THR A 227 -4.11 0.29 14.80
N ILE A 228 -2.82 0.31 14.45
CA ILE A 228 -2.03 -0.90 14.28
C ILE A 228 -1.98 -1.66 15.60
N ASN A 229 -1.67 -0.97 16.70
CA ASN A 229 -1.61 -1.51 18.07
C ASN A 229 -2.93 -2.08 18.60
N LEU A 230 -4.08 -1.75 18.02
CA LEU A 230 -5.35 -2.40 18.34
C LEU A 230 -5.48 -3.81 17.74
N ASN A 231 -4.78 -4.10 16.64
CA ASN A 231 -4.82 -5.37 15.92
C ASN A 231 -6.24 -5.84 15.54
N LEU A 232 -7.16 -4.95 15.18
CA LEU A 232 -8.57 -5.32 14.98
C LEU A 232 -8.79 -6.45 13.94
N GLN A 233 -7.78 -6.76 13.13
CA GLN A 233 -7.78 -7.82 12.12
C GLN A 233 -7.20 -9.16 12.62
N GLY A 234 -6.64 -9.21 13.82
CA GLY A 234 -6.13 -10.45 14.42
C GLY A 234 -7.27 -11.43 14.76
N PRO A 235 -7.01 -12.74 14.80
CA PRO A 235 -8.05 -13.74 15.14
C PRO A 235 -8.44 -13.76 16.64
N ASP A 236 -7.64 -13.13 17.50
CA ASP A 236 -7.80 -13.17 18.96
C ASP A 236 -8.62 -12.00 19.49
N THR A 237 -9.90 -12.25 19.78
CA THR A 237 -10.87 -11.26 20.27
C THR A 237 -10.57 -10.78 21.69
N LEU A 238 -10.02 -11.63 22.56
CA LEU A 238 -9.63 -11.24 23.91
C LEU A 238 -8.49 -10.22 23.87
N LYS A 239 -7.51 -10.47 22.99
CA LYS A 239 -6.41 -9.52 22.76
C LYS A 239 -6.91 -8.20 22.17
N HIS A 240 -7.95 -8.21 21.33
CA HIS A 240 -8.57 -6.95 20.87
C HIS A 240 -9.13 -6.15 22.04
N PHE A 241 -9.90 -6.81 22.91
CA PHE A 241 -10.50 -6.16 24.09
C PHE A 241 -9.42 -5.60 25.03
N GLN A 242 -8.36 -6.36 25.30
CA GLN A 242 -7.21 -5.90 26.09
C GLN A 242 -6.52 -4.68 25.44
N ASN A 243 -6.33 -4.69 24.13
CA ASN A 243 -5.76 -3.54 23.41
C ASN A 243 -6.69 -2.32 23.47
N MET A 244 -8.02 -2.51 23.39
CA MET A 244 -9.01 -1.44 23.52
C MET A 244 -8.99 -0.81 24.91
N ILE A 245 -8.94 -1.61 25.98
CA ILE A 245 -8.82 -1.09 27.36
C ILE A 245 -7.51 -0.32 27.52
N SER A 246 -6.39 -0.89 27.06
CA SER A 246 -5.08 -0.24 27.11
C SER A 246 -5.10 1.11 26.38
N TRP A 247 -5.82 1.18 25.26
CA TRP A 247 -6.01 2.42 24.52
C TRP A 247 -6.88 3.44 25.26
N ALA A 248 -8.03 3.02 25.81
CA ALA A 248 -8.89 3.90 26.60
C ALA A 248 -8.14 4.47 27.82
N LEU A 249 -7.36 3.65 28.51
CA LEU A 249 -6.50 4.08 29.62
C LEU A 249 -5.43 5.09 29.18
N PHE A 250 -4.80 4.86 28.04
CA PHE A 250 -3.83 5.80 27.48
C PHE A 250 -4.48 7.16 27.16
N ASP A 251 -5.64 7.16 26.49
CA ASP A 251 -6.33 8.40 26.13
C ASP A 251 -6.85 9.15 27.37
N MET A 252 -7.33 8.45 28.39
CA MET A 252 -7.67 9.04 29.69
C MET A 252 -6.45 9.72 30.33
N LYS A 253 -5.29 9.06 30.37
CA LYS A 253 -4.04 9.65 30.90
C LYS A 253 -3.59 10.87 30.10
N PHE A 254 -3.73 10.83 28.77
CA PHE A 254 -3.40 11.96 27.91
C PHE A 254 -4.31 13.17 28.16
N LEU A 255 -5.61 12.94 28.33
CA LEU A 255 -6.59 13.98 28.65
C LEU A 255 -6.32 14.60 30.02
N LEU A 256 -6.04 13.77 31.05
CA LEU A 256 -5.66 14.24 32.38
C LEU A 256 -4.43 15.15 32.33
N LYS A 257 -3.36 14.73 31.64
CA LYS A 257 -2.16 15.56 31.47
C LYS A 257 -2.46 16.90 30.78
N LYS A 258 -3.35 16.90 29.79
CA LYS A 258 -3.74 18.13 29.10
C LYS A 258 -4.55 19.07 30.01
N LEU A 259 -5.42 18.51 30.85
CA LEU A 259 -6.17 19.28 31.86
C LEU A 259 -5.21 19.90 32.89
N GLU A 260 -4.27 19.13 33.42
CA GLU A 260 -3.23 19.63 34.35
C GLU A 260 -2.45 20.81 33.74
N SER A 261 -2.02 20.69 32.47
CA SER A 261 -1.31 21.78 31.79
C SER A 261 -2.17 23.03 31.57
N TYR A 262 -3.48 22.85 31.40
CA TYR A 262 -4.41 23.96 31.23
C TYR A 262 -4.63 24.69 32.56
N GLU A 263 -4.81 23.96 33.65
CA GLU A 263 -4.91 24.52 35.00
C GLU A 263 -3.65 25.31 35.39
N GLU A 264 -2.46 24.77 35.11
CA GLU A 264 -1.20 25.47 35.33
C GLU A 264 -1.10 26.76 34.51
N THR A 265 -1.51 26.73 33.24
CA THR A 265 -1.52 27.91 32.38
C THR A 265 -2.49 28.99 32.88
N GLN A 266 -3.64 28.59 33.45
CA GLN A 266 -4.60 29.54 34.03
C GLN A 266 -4.06 30.16 35.32
N ARG A 267 -3.48 29.36 36.23
CA ARG A 267 -2.85 29.88 37.46
C ARG A 267 -1.77 30.92 37.15
N LEU A 268 -0.90 30.65 36.19
CA LEU A 268 0.17 31.58 35.79
C LEU A 268 -0.38 32.89 35.20
N LYS A 269 -1.54 32.86 34.53
CA LYS A 269 -2.19 34.08 34.03
C LYS A 269 -2.78 34.91 35.17
N GLU A 270 -3.46 34.27 36.11
CA GLU A 270 -4.02 34.93 37.29
C GLU A 270 -2.92 35.60 38.14
N GLU A 271 -1.78 34.91 38.34
CA GLU A 271 -0.62 35.48 39.03
C GLU A 271 -0.02 36.68 38.29
N ALA A 272 0.06 36.62 36.95
CA ALA A 272 0.57 37.72 36.14
C ALA A 272 -0.35 38.96 36.18
N GLU A 273 -1.66 38.76 36.15
CA GLU A 273 -2.65 39.84 36.27
C GLU A 273 -2.58 40.51 37.65
N ALA A 274 -2.46 39.72 38.72
CA ALA A 274 -2.35 40.23 40.09
C ALA A 274 -1.05 41.04 40.34
N MET A 275 0.04 40.77 39.62
CA MET A 275 1.27 41.56 39.71
C MET A 275 1.21 42.87 38.90
N SER A 276 0.25 43.01 37.98
CA SER A 276 0.12 44.19 37.12
C SER A 276 -0.80 45.28 37.69
N SER A 277 -1.58 44.95 38.73
CA SER A 277 -2.48 45.83 39.47
C SER A 277 -1.81 46.44 40.70
#